data_AF-A0A6J4X7H6-F1
#
_entry.id   AF-A0A6J4X7H6-F1
#
_cell.length_a   1.000
_cell.length_b   1.000
_cell.length_c   1.000
_cell.angle_alpha   90.00
_cell.angle_beta   90.00
_cell.angle_gamma   90.00
#
_symmetry.space_group_name_H-M   'P 1'
#
loop_
_entity.id
_entity.type
_entity.pdbx_description
1 polymer ?
#
loop_
_entity_poly.entity_id
_entity_poly.type
_entity_poly.pdbx_seq_one_letter_code
_entity_poly.pdbx_strand_id
1 'polypeptide(L)' 'MKINKDVFLVEQGRLMSPPSPSLITVKFEFYNQGICKLMAGGEAKAMKSMTVSIWLSFI' A
#
# COMPACT_ATOMS: atom_id res chain seq x y z
N MET A 1 11.25 -16.90 -18.60
CA MET A 1 10.79 -17.37 -17.28
C MET A 1 9.47 -16.65 -16.97
N LYS A 2 8.32 -17.34 -17.03
CA LYS A 2 7.03 -16.74 -16.62
C LYS A 2 6.96 -16.83 -15.09
N ILE A 3 6.98 -15.68 -14.42
CA ILE A 3 6.73 -15.61 -12.97
C ILE A 3 5.20 -15.75 -12.80
N ASN A 4 4.75 -16.94 -12.39
CA ASN A 4 3.36 -17.20 -12.05
C ASN A 4 3.27 -17.25 -10.52
N LYS A 5 3.29 -16.06 -9.90
CA LYS A 5 3.30 -15.89 -8.46
C LYS A 5 2.15 -14.96 -8.10
N ASP A 6 1.23 -15.46 -7.30
CA ASP A 6 0.00 -14.74 -6.99
C ASP A 6 0.19 -13.73 -5.86
N VAL A 7 1.33 -13.76 -5.16
CA VAL A 7 1.62 -12.87 -4.03
C VAL A 7 3.03 -12.29 -4.12
N PHE A 8 3.14 -10.97 -4.08
CA PHE A 8 4.39 -10.23 -4.03
C PHE A 8 4.50 -9.44 -2.73
N LEU A 9 5.71 -9.37 -2.20
CA LEU A 9 6.08 -8.48 -1.12
C LEU A 9 6.91 -7.34 -1.74
N VAL A 10 6.48 -6.11 -1.50
CA VAL A 10 7.10 -4.90 -2.06
C VAL A 10 7.59 -4.03 -0.92
N GLU A 11 8.91 -3.91 -0.80
CA GLU A 11 9.56 -2.99 0.12
C GLU A 11 9.59 -1.57 -0.48
N GLN A 12 9.36 -0.57 0.36
CA GLN A 12 9.47 0.84 -0.03
C GLN A 12 9.94 1.70 1.15
N GLY A 13 10.49 2.89 0.85
CA GLY A 13 10.86 3.88 1.87
C GLY A 13 12.30 3.81 2.39
N ARG A 14 13.12 2.87 1.89
CA ARG A 14 14.53 2.70 2.30
C ARG A 14 15.39 3.96 2.13
N LEU A 15 15.09 4.79 1.12
CA LEU A 15 15.82 6.02 0.80
C LEU A 15 15.20 7.29 1.39
N MET A 16 14.13 7.17 2.21
CA MET A 16 13.53 8.32 2.90
C MET A 16 14.40 8.75 4.09
N SER A 17 14.09 9.93 4.65
CA SER A 17 14.73 10.45 5.87
C SER A 17 13.66 10.83 6.90
N PRO A 18 13.45 10.03 7.98
CA PRO A 18 14.11 8.75 8.24
C PRO A 18 13.66 7.65 7.26
N PRO A 19 14.46 6.58 7.07
CA PRO A 19 14.02 5.43 6.28
C PRO A 19 12.73 4.84 6.85
N SER A 20 11.76 4.59 5.97
CA SER A 20 10.52 3.89 6.36
C SER A 20 10.66 2.41 6.01
N PRO A 21 10.44 1.47 6.95
CA PRO A 21 10.45 0.04 6.69
C PRO A 21 9.09 -0.44 6.17
N SER A 22 8.55 0.25 5.16
CA SER A 22 7.18 -0.02 4.68
C SER A 22 7.16 -1.27 3.79
N LEU A 23 6.27 -2.20 4.09
CA LEU A 23 6.05 -3.43 3.33
C LEU A 23 4.61 -3.50 2.82
N ILE A 24 4.46 -3.74 1.51
CA ILE A 24 3.16 -3.91 0.86
C ILE A 24 3.04 -5.37 0.41
N THR A 25 1.96 -6.03 0.79
CA THR A 25 1.54 -7.31 0.23
C THR A 25 0.62 -7.04 -0.97
N VAL A 26 1.04 -7.49 -2.14
CA VAL A 26 0.25 -7.42 -3.39
C VAL A 26 -0.18 -8.82 -3.77
N LYS A 27 -1.49 -9.05 -3.85
CA LYS A 27 -2.09 -10.29 -4.33
C LYS A 27 -2.73 -10.08 -5.68
N PHE A 28 -2.46 -10.99 -6.60
CA PHE A 28 -3.06 -11.04 -7.94
C PHE A 28 -3.99 -12.24 -8.04
N GLU A 29 -5.13 -12.03 -8.69
CA GLU A 29 -5.93 -13.14 -9.22
C GLU A 29 -5.78 -13.15 -10.74
N PHE A 30 -5.64 -14.34 -11.31
CA PHE A 30 -5.47 -14.54 -12.75
C PHE A 30 -6.68 -15.25 -13.36
N TYR A 31 -7.11 -14.79 -14.53
CA TYR A 31 -8.09 -15.47 -15.38
C TYR A 31 -7.53 -15.56 -16.80
N ASN A 32 -7.53 -16.76 -17.39
CA ASN A 32 -6.93 -17.01 -18.71
C ASN A 32 -5.51 -16.43 -18.87
N GLN A 33 -4.67 -16.55 -17.83
CA GLN A 33 -3.29 -16.02 -17.76
C GLN A 33 -3.17 -14.48 -17.73
N GLY A 34 -4.28 -13.74 -17.72
CA GLY A 34 -4.31 -12.30 -17.47
C GLY A 34 -4.60 -12.00 -16.00
N ILE A 35 -4.00 -10.94 -15.46
CA ILE A 35 -4.36 -10.42 -14.13
C ILE A 35 -5.78 -9.85 -14.23
N CYS A 36 -6.70 -10.36 -13.42
CA CYS A 36 -8.08 -9.86 -13.37
C CYS A 36 -8.40 -9.12 -12.08
N LYS A 37 -7.65 -9.35 -11.00
CA LYS A 37 -7.76 -8.56 -9.76
C LYS A 37 -6.39 -8.29 -9.13
N LEU A 38 -6.32 -7.19 -8.41
CA LEU A 38 -5.19 -6.76 -7.60
C LEU A 38 -5.70 -6.33 -6.23
N MET A 39 -5.16 -6.92 -5.17
CA MET A 39 -5.32 -6.44 -3.81
C MET A 39 -3.96 -6.00 -3.28
N ALA A 40 -3.83 -4.75 -2.85
CA ALA A 40 -2.65 -4.24 -2.18
C ALA A 40 -3.01 -3.83 -0.76
N GLY A 41 -2.24 -4.30 0.21
CA GLY A 41 -2.45 -3.98 1.61
C GLY A 41 -1.18 -4.13 2.42
N GLY A 42 -1.19 -3.62 3.63
CA GLY A 42 -0.08 -3.72 4.56
C GLY A 42 -0.57 -3.56 5.99
N GLU A 43 0.28 -3.88 6.93
CA GLU A 43 0.00 -3.64 8.34
C GLU A 43 0.18 -2.16 8.64
N ALA A 44 -0.65 -1.64 9.54
CA ALA A 44 -0.57 -0.27 10.01
C ALA A 44 -0.62 -0.23 11.54
N LYS A 45 0.12 0.71 12.12
CA LYS A 45 0.08 1.02 13.54
C LYS A 45 -0.47 2.43 13.72
N ALA A 46 -1.50 2.59 14.55
CA ALA A 46 -2.00 3.91 14.91
C ALA A 46 -0.90 4.67 15.67
N MET A 47 -0.40 5.76 15.07
CA MET A 47 0.69 6.55 15.65
C MET A 47 0.19 7.70 16.51
N LYS A 48 -0.90 8.34 16.08
CA LYS A 48 -1.53 9.46 16.77
C LYS A 48 -2.98 9.58 16.33
N SER A 49 -3.88 9.79 17.28
CA SER A 49 -5.24 10.26 16.99
C SER A 49 -5.29 11.76 17.19
N MET A 50 -5.98 12.49 16.33
CA MET A 50 -6.15 13.93 16.46
C MET A 50 -7.50 14.38 15.92
N THR A 51 -8.09 15.36 16.61
CA THR A 51 -9.26 16.09 16.14
C THR A 51 -8.79 17.30 15.33
N VAL A 52 -9.28 17.44 14.11
CA VAL A 52 -8.95 18.55 13.22
C VAL A 52 -10.19 19.43 13.06
N SER A 53 -10.07 20.71 13.40
CA SER A 53 -11.11 21.71 13.14
C SER A 53 -10.82 22.42 11.82
N ILE A 54 -11.79 22.40 10.91
CA ILE A 54 -11.72 23.13 9.64
C ILE A 54 -12.61 24.38 9.73
N TRP A 55 -12.08 25.52 9.28
CA TRP A 55 -12.82 26.77 9.12
C TRP A 55 -13.16 26.98 7.65
N LEU A 56 -14.44 27.19 7.35
CA LEU A 56 -14.91 27.55 6.02
C LEU A 56 -14.97 29.07 5.91
N SER A 57 -14.18 29.65 5.01
CA SER A 57 -14.33 31.04 4.60
C SER A 57 -15.22 31.07 3.35
N PHE A 58 -16.44 31.58 3.50
CA PHE A 58 -17.27 31.95 2.35
C PHE A 58 -16.78 33.30 1.84
N ILE A 59 -16.38 33.35 0.56
CA ILE A 59 -16.06 34.57 -0.19
C ILE A 59 -17.37 35.15 -0.72
#